data_AF-A0A644YRQ2-F1
#
_entry.id   AF-A0A644YRQ2-F1
#
_cell.length_a   1.000
_cell.length_b   1.000
_cell.length_c   1.000
_cell.angle_alpha   90.00
_cell.angle_beta   90.00
_cell.angle_gamma   90.00
#
_symmetry.space_group_name_H-M   'P 1'
#
loop_
_entity.id
_entity.type
_entity.pdbx_description
1 polymer ?
#
loop_
_entity_poly.entity_id
_entity_poly.type
_entity_poly.pdbx_seq_one_letter_code
_entity_poly.pdbx_strand_id
1 'polypeptide(L)'
;MGFMDKVGNAANVAKWKADQQVRIIKKQGEIRDIESKLYIQKSQIAETVLYLYKQNKIQNVEVTDLCEIAAQIQGQIDQLKIEIEMIRQEFPPVQVVSLEQDVAYSGLVCPVCGERLAGKFCAVHGVEGVPQTPVSNMVCPVCGQEFVGKFCPKDGSEGVLKQG
;
A
#
# COMPACT_ATOMS: atom_id res chain seq x y z
N MET A 1 68.72 -26.92 -2.89
CA MET A 1 67.76 -26.58 -3.97
C MET A 1 66.50 -27.40 -3.76
N GLY A 2 65.36 -26.82 -3.37
CA GLY A 2 64.15 -27.64 -3.14
C GLY A 2 62.92 -26.96 -2.53
N PHE A 3 63.05 -25.74 -2.00
CA PHE A 3 61.90 -24.97 -1.47
C PHE A 3 61.39 -23.94 -2.49
N MET A 4 62.28 -23.13 -3.10
CA MET A 4 61.89 -22.12 -4.09
C MET A 4 61.24 -22.72 -5.35
N ASP A 5 61.71 -23.87 -5.84
CA ASP A 5 61.12 -24.55 -7.01
C ASP A 5 59.69 -25.06 -6.74
N LYS A 6 59.41 -25.53 -5.51
CA LYS A 6 58.07 -25.97 -5.11
C LYS A 6 57.10 -24.79 -4.98
N VAL A 7 57.57 -23.65 -4.47
CA VAL A 7 56.78 -22.42 -4.36
C VAL A 7 56.47 -21.83 -5.74
N GLY A 8 57.46 -21.80 -6.65
CA GLY A 8 57.24 -21.34 -8.04
C GLY A 8 56.23 -22.20 -8.81
N ASN A 9 56.31 -23.53 -8.66
CA ASN A 9 55.35 -24.45 -9.28
C ASN A 9 53.93 -24.30 -8.71
N ALA A 10 53.78 -24.10 -7.39
CA ALA A 10 52.49 -23.86 -6.77
C ALA A 10 51.83 -22.56 -7.28
N ALA A 11 52.62 -21.49 -7.43
CA ALA A 11 52.14 -20.22 -7.97
C ALA A 11 51.68 -20.33 -9.43
N ASN A 12 52.43 -21.05 -10.26
CA ASN A 12 52.07 -21.27 -11.68
C ASN A 12 50.78 -22.10 -11.82
N VAL A 13 50.61 -23.14 -11.00
CA VAL A 13 49.37 -23.94 -10.98
C VAL A 13 48.19 -23.10 -10.50
N ALA A 14 48.36 -22.27 -9.48
CA ALA A 14 47.31 -21.38 -9.00
C ALA A 14 46.88 -20.38 -10.08
N LYS A 15 47.85 -19.76 -10.78
CA LYS A 15 47.58 -18.87 -11.91
C LYS A 15 46.84 -19.58 -13.04
N TRP A 16 47.26 -20.79 -13.40
CA TRP A 16 46.59 -21.60 -14.42
C TRP A 16 45.15 -21.95 -14.01
N LYS A 17 44.92 -22.34 -12.76
CA LYS A 17 43.57 -22.62 -12.23
C LYS A 17 42.67 -21.38 -12.24
N ALA A 18 43.22 -20.22 -11.88
CA ALA A 18 42.48 -18.96 -11.95
C ALA A 18 42.06 -18.63 -13.39
N ASP A 19 42.97 -18.76 -14.35
CA ASP A 19 42.67 -18.56 -15.78
C ASP A 19 41.66 -19.58 -16.33
N GLN A 20 41.80 -20.85 -15.94
CA GLN A 20 40.81 -21.89 -16.21
C GLN A 20 39.42 -21.48 -15.70
N GLN A 21 39.34 -21.01 -14.46
CA GLN A 21 38.06 -20.62 -13.86
C GLN A 21 37.43 -19.42 -14.57
N VAL A 22 38.23 -18.43 -14.99
CA VAL A 22 37.74 -17.31 -15.80
C VAL A 22 37.15 -17.79 -17.12
N ARG A 23 37.83 -18.71 -17.81
CA ARG A 23 37.32 -19.29 -19.06
C ARG A 23 36.04 -20.09 -18.86
N ILE A 24 35.93 -20.85 -17.77
CA ILE A 24 34.71 -21.59 -17.41
C ILE A 24 33.56 -20.62 -17.17
N ILE A 25 33.75 -19.58 -16.35
CA ILE A 25 32.71 -18.58 -16.05
C ILE A 25 32.24 -17.89 -17.32
N LYS A 26 33.15 -17.53 -18.22
CA LYS A 26 32.80 -16.95 -19.53
C LYS A 26 31.88 -17.90 -20.32
N LYS A 27 32.25 -19.18 -20.43
CA LYS A 27 31.42 -20.18 -21.13
C LYS A 27 30.08 -20.44 -20.46
N GLN A 28 30.03 -20.44 -19.13
CA GLN A 28 28.75 -20.52 -18.39
C GLN A 28 27.86 -19.29 -18.63
N GLY A 29 28.45 -18.11 -18.81
CA GLY A 29 27.72 -16.92 -19.26
C GLY A 29 27.12 -17.12 -20.65
N GLU A 30 27.95 -17.52 -21.63
CA GLU A 30 27.51 -17.79 -23.01
C GLU A 30 26.39 -18.85 -23.06
N ILE A 31 26.49 -19.92 -22.27
CA ILE A 31 25.45 -20.96 -22.17
C ILE A 31 24.15 -20.37 -21.66
N ARG A 32 24.16 -19.64 -20.54
CA ARG A 32 22.94 -19.04 -19.97
C ARG A 32 22.25 -18.08 -20.94
N ASP A 33 23.03 -17.29 -21.68
CA ASP A 33 22.50 -16.38 -22.69
C ASP A 33 21.81 -17.14 -23.84
N ILE A 34 22.41 -18.25 -24.29
CA ILE A 34 21.83 -19.10 -25.34
C ILE A 34 20.60 -19.85 -24.83
N GLU A 35 20.62 -20.36 -23.60
CA GLU A 35 19.48 -21.02 -22.96
C GLU A 35 18.28 -20.08 -22.82
N SER A 36 18.52 -18.82 -22.43
CA SER A 36 17.49 -17.78 -22.38
C SER A 36 16.86 -17.54 -23.76
N LYS A 37 17.68 -17.40 -24.81
CA LYS A 37 17.20 -17.27 -26.20
C LYS A 37 16.38 -18.48 -26.63
N LEU A 38 16.84 -19.70 -26.31
CA LEU A 38 16.12 -20.93 -26.61
C LEU A 38 14.77 -20.98 -25.88
N TYR A 39 14.71 -20.56 -24.62
CA TYR A 39 13.48 -20.48 -23.86
C TYR A 39 12.46 -19.54 -24.50
N ILE A 40 12.89 -18.33 -24.90
CA ILE A 40 12.04 -17.36 -25.61
C ILE A 40 11.47 -17.98 -26.89
N GLN A 41 12.33 -18.62 -27.70
CA GLN A 41 11.89 -19.25 -28.94
C GLN A 41 10.89 -20.39 -28.70
N LYS A 42 11.11 -21.22 -27.67
CA LYS A 42 10.17 -22.27 -27.27
C LYS A 42 8.81 -21.69 -26.85
N SER A 43 8.79 -20.58 -26.10
CA SER A 43 7.55 -19.89 -25.72
C SER A 43 6.79 -19.40 -26.96
N GLN A 44 7.48 -18.74 -27.89
CA GLN A 44 6.87 -18.26 -29.13
C GLN A 44 6.30 -19.40 -29.98
N ILE A 45 7.00 -20.55 -30.04
CA ILE A 45 6.49 -21.75 -30.71
C ILE A 45 5.23 -22.24 -30.01
N ALA A 46 5.22 -22.36 -28.68
CA ALA A 46 4.06 -22.79 -27.91
C ALA A 46 2.85 -21.87 -28.14
N GLU A 47 3.04 -20.55 -28.09
CA GLU A 47 2.00 -19.56 -28.35
C GLU A 47 1.44 -19.68 -29.77
N THR A 48 2.32 -19.82 -30.77
CA THR A 48 1.92 -19.98 -32.17
C THR A 48 1.16 -21.28 -32.39
N VAL A 49 1.63 -22.37 -31.80
CA VAL A 49 0.99 -23.69 -31.88
C VAL A 49 -0.40 -23.63 -31.25
N LEU A 50 -0.56 -23.04 -30.06
CA LEU A 50 -1.86 -22.86 -29.44
C LEU A 50 -2.80 -21.97 -30.27
N TYR A 51 -2.27 -20.90 -30.87
CA TYR A 51 -3.04 -20.03 -31.76
C TYR A 51 -3.53 -20.77 -33.01
N LEU A 52 -2.68 -21.59 -33.63
CA LEU A 52 -3.03 -22.41 -34.79
C LEU A 52 -3.99 -23.55 -34.42
N TYR A 53 -3.82 -24.16 -33.24
CA TYR A 53 -4.74 -25.15 -32.70
C TYR A 53 -6.15 -24.59 -32.55
N LYS A 54 -6.29 -23.38 -31.96
CA LYS A 54 -7.59 -22.69 -31.85
C LYS A 54 -8.27 -22.40 -33.20
N GLN A 55 -7.50 -22.38 -34.28
CA GLN A 55 -8.02 -22.22 -35.65
C GLN A 55 -8.31 -23.55 -36.35
N ASN A 56 -8.18 -24.68 -35.66
CA ASN A 56 -8.28 -26.03 -36.23
C ASN A 56 -7.27 -26.27 -37.38
N LYS A 57 -6.12 -25.59 -37.36
CA LYS A 57 -5.06 -25.71 -38.38
C LYS A 57 -3.99 -26.76 -38.04
N ILE A 58 -4.08 -27.38 -36.87
CA ILE A 58 -3.20 -28.47 -36.43
C ILE A 58 -4.05 -29.72 -36.32
N GLN A 59 -3.56 -30.82 -36.90
CA GLN A 59 -4.26 -32.12 -36.94
C GLN A 59 -3.41 -33.26 -36.38
N ASN A 60 -2.21 -32.96 -35.86
CA ASN A 60 -1.37 -33.96 -35.23
C ASN A 60 -1.91 -34.27 -33.82
N VAL A 61 -2.23 -35.54 -33.57
CA VAL A 61 -2.85 -36.00 -32.32
C VAL A 61 -2.03 -35.64 -31.08
N GLU A 62 -0.72 -35.90 -31.10
CA GLU A 62 0.15 -35.62 -29.95
C GLU A 62 0.19 -34.11 -29.61
N VAL A 63 0.20 -33.25 -30.63
CA VAL A 63 0.18 -31.80 -30.42
C VAL A 63 -1.20 -31.32 -29.96
N THR A 64 -2.27 -31.88 -30.53
CA THR A 64 -3.65 -31.58 -30.13
C THR A 64 -3.89 -31.88 -28.66
N ASP A 65 -3.49 -33.07 -28.17
CA ASP A 65 -3.65 -33.45 -26.76
C ASP A 65 -2.94 -32.46 -25.82
N LEU A 66 -1.71 -32.07 -26.17
CA LEU A 66 -0.95 -31.07 -25.42
C LEU A 66 -1.65 -29.70 -25.42
N CYS A 67 -2.23 -29.30 -26.57
CA CYS A 67 -2.98 -28.05 -26.68
C CYS A 67 -4.30 -28.07 -25.91
N GLU A 68 -5.00 -29.19 -25.84
CA GLU A 68 -6.21 -29.37 -25.03
C GLU A 68 -5.91 -29.18 -23.54
N ILE A 69 -4.86 -29.84 -23.03
CA ILE A 69 -4.42 -29.68 -21.65
C ILE A 69 -4.06 -28.22 -21.35
N ALA A 70 -3.30 -27.58 -22.23
CA ALA A 70 -2.93 -26.18 -22.07
C ALA A 70 -4.15 -25.24 -22.09
N ALA A 71 -5.16 -25.51 -22.93
CA ALA A 71 -6.40 -24.75 -22.97
C ALA A 71 -7.22 -24.91 -21.68
N GLN A 72 -7.26 -26.12 -21.10
CA GLN A 72 -7.91 -26.37 -19.82
C GLN A 72 -7.23 -25.58 -18.68
N ILE A 73 -5.90 -25.61 -18.60
CA ILE A 73 -5.13 -24.84 -17.61
C ILE A 73 -5.38 -23.36 -17.77
N GLN A 74 -5.40 -22.85 -19.01
CA GLN A 74 -5.71 -21.45 -19.29
C GLN A 74 -7.11 -21.06 -18.80
N GLY A 75 -8.11 -21.93 -19.00
CA GLY A 75 -9.47 -21.73 -18.49
C GLY A 75 -9.53 -21.61 -16.96
N GLN A 76 -8.77 -22.45 -16.24
CA GLN A 76 -8.66 -22.36 -14.78
C GLN A 76 -8.02 -21.04 -14.32
N ILE A 77 -6.96 -20.60 -15.01
CA ILE A 77 -6.31 -19.30 -14.73
C ILE A 77 -7.31 -18.16 -14.94
N ASP A 78 -8.07 -18.18 -16.03
CA ASP A 78 -9.01 -17.12 -16.36
C ASP A 78 -10.18 -17.08 -15.35
N GLN A 79 -10.65 -18.24 -14.90
CA GLN A 79 -11.64 -18.32 -13.81
C GLN A 79 -11.11 -17.67 -12.52
N LEU A 80 -9.90 -18.04 -12.08
CA LEU A 80 -9.31 -17.47 -10.86
C LEU A 80 -9.10 -15.95 -10.98
N LYS A 81 -8.74 -15.45 -12.16
CA LYS A 81 -8.64 -13.99 -12.41
C LYS A 81 -9.99 -13.30 -12.26
N ILE A 82 -11.07 -13.90 -12.76
CA ILE A 82 -12.42 -13.37 -12.60
C ILE A 82 -12.81 -13.34 -11.11
N GLU A 83 -12.55 -14.43 -10.38
CA GLU A 83 -12.81 -14.49 -8.93
C GLU A 83 -12.05 -13.41 -8.15
N ILE A 84 -10.76 -13.19 -8.46
CA ILE A 84 -9.96 -12.10 -7.88
C ILE A 84 -10.58 -10.73 -8.15
N GLU A 85 -11.06 -10.50 -9.37
CA GLU A 85 -11.69 -9.23 -9.73
C GLU A 85 -13.02 -9.02 -9.00
N MET A 86 -13.80 -10.09 -8.79
CA MET A 86 -15.01 -10.02 -7.96
C MET A 86 -14.68 -9.66 -6.51
N ILE A 87 -13.67 -10.31 -5.90
CA ILE A 87 -13.23 -10.03 -4.53
C ILE A 87 -12.75 -8.57 -4.40
N ARG A 88 -12.04 -8.05 -5.40
CA ARG A 88 -11.57 -6.65 -5.40
C ARG A 88 -12.71 -5.62 -5.40
N GLN A 89 -13.88 -6.01 -5.89
CA GLN A 89 -15.08 -5.17 -5.96
C GLN A 89 -15.96 -5.32 -4.71
N GLU A 90 -15.60 -6.20 -3.77
CA GLU A 90 -16.30 -6.32 -2.49
C GLU A 90 -16.05 -5.08 -1.63
N PHE A 91 -17.14 -4.48 -1.12
CA PHE A 91 -17.04 -3.42 -0.13
C PHE A 91 -16.74 -4.02 1.25
N PRO A 92 -15.92 -3.36 2.08
CA PRO A 92 -15.66 -3.83 3.42
C PRO A 92 -16.97 -3.90 4.22
N PRO A 93 -17.14 -4.90 5.10
CA PRO A 93 -18.32 -4.99 5.96
C PRO A 93 -18.44 -3.69 6.76
N VAL A 94 -19.62 -3.09 6.75
CA VAL A 94 -19.93 -1.87 7.50
C VAL A 94 -19.70 -2.17 8.98
N GLN A 95 -18.66 -1.58 9.57
CA GLN A 95 -18.51 -1.60 11.02
C GLN A 95 -19.64 -0.77 11.61
N VAL A 96 -20.62 -1.44 12.24
CA VAL A 96 -21.56 -0.81 13.15
C VAL A 96 -20.78 -0.33 14.36
N VAL A 97 -20.21 0.87 14.28
CA VAL A 97 -19.62 1.54 15.44
C VAL A 97 -20.80 1.93 16.34
N SER A 98 -20.98 1.18 17.44
CA SER A 98 -21.87 1.58 18.52
C SER A 98 -21.37 2.92 19.07
N LEU A 99 -22.11 4.00 18.80
CA LEU A 99 -21.87 5.35 19.30
C LEU A 99 -22.18 5.44 20.79
N GLU A 100 -21.36 4.80 21.62
CA GLU A 100 -21.38 4.96 23.08
C GLU A 100 -19.94 4.99 23.57
N GLN A 101 -19.22 6.05 23.20
CA GLN A 101 -18.02 6.44 23.92
C GLN A 101 -18.16 7.92 24.29
N ASP A 102 -18.43 8.15 25.58
CA ASP A 102 -18.22 9.42 26.26
C ASP A 102 -16.76 9.84 26.09
N VAL A 103 -16.48 10.61 25.03
CA VAL A 103 -15.15 11.16 24.80
C VAL A 103 -14.98 12.33 25.76
N ALA A 104 -14.10 12.19 26.75
CA ALA A 104 -13.69 13.27 27.63
C ALA A 104 -13.04 14.40 26.79
N TYR A 105 -13.80 15.46 26.51
CA TYR A 105 -13.33 16.59 25.70
C TYR A 105 -12.23 17.38 26.41
N SER A 106 -11.23 17.85 25.66
CA SER A 106 -10.04 18.56 26.18
C SER A 106 -10.31 20.01 26.59
N GLY A 107 -11.54 20.51 26.45
CA GLY A 107 -11.92 21.91 26.69
C GLY A 107 -11.44 22.88 25.61
N LEU A 108 -10.86 22.37 24.51
CA LEU A 108 -10.38 23.15 23.37
C LEU A 108 -11.36 23.05 22.20
N VAL A 109 -11.43 24.12 21.39
CA VAL A 109 -12.21 24.16 20.15
C VAL A 109 -11.31 24.47 18.95
N CYS A 110 -11.65 23.92 17.79
CA CYS A 110 -10.97 24.26 16.56
C CYS A 110 -11.29 25.72 16.17
N PRO A 111 -10.30 26.59 15.94
CA PRO A 111 -10.56 27.98 15.53
C PRO A 111 -11.14 28.09 14.11
N VAL A 112 -11.04 27.03 13.29
CA VAL A 112 -11.49 27.04 11.89
C VAL A 112 -12.95 26.56 11.75
N CYS A 113 -13.30 25.47 12.43
CA CYS A 113 -14.65 24.89 12.33
C CYS A 113 -15.48 24.98 13.62
N GLY A 114 -14.90 25.43 14.74
CA GLY A 114 -15.60 25.54 16.02
C GLY A 114 -15.85 24.22 16.75
N GLU A 115 -15.43 23.07 16.19
CA GLU A 115 -15.65 21.76 16.81
C GLU A 115 -14.86 21.57 18.10
N ARG A 116 -15.48 20.90 19.08
CA ARG A 116 -14.84 20.52 20.34
C ARG A 116 -13.86 19.40 20.11
N LEU A 117 -12.65 19.56 20.63
CA LEU A 117 -11.57 18.62 20.42
C LEU A 117 -11.49 17.61 21.57
N ALA A 118 -11.18 16.36 21.24
CA ALA A 118 -10.81 15.32 22.22
C ALA A 118 -9.32 15.41 22.63
N GLY A 119 -8.52 16.17 21.88
CA GLY A 119 -7.08 16.35 22.09
C GLY A 119 -6.64 17.78 21.79
N LYS A 120 -5.35 17.98 21.48
CA LYS A 120 -4.79 19.31 21.18
C LYS A 120 -5.04 19.79 19.75
N PHE A 121 -5.23 18.87 18.79
CA PHE A 121 -5.35 19.20 17.37
C PHE A 121 -6.70 18.76 16.79
N CYS A 122 -7.20 19.51 15.82
CA CYS A 122 -8.41 19.16 15.08
C CYS A 122 -8.14 17.99 14.12
N ALA A 123 -8.97 16.93 14.18
CA ALA A 123 -8.85 15.76 13.31
C ALA A 123 -9.08 16.08 11.82
N VAL A 124 -9.83 17.16 11.53
CA VAL A 124 -10.17 17.57 10.16
C VAL A 124 -9.18 18.60 9.62
N HIS A 125 -8.81 19.61 10.41
CA HIS A 125 -8.02 20.75 9.94
C HIS A 125 -6.55 20.71 10.40
N GLY A 126 -6.19 19.83 11.32
CA GLY A 126 -4.82 19.69 11.84
C GLY A 126 -4.32 20.88 12.68
N VAL A 127 -5.13 21.91 12.89
CA VAL A 127 -4.77 23.10 13.68
C VAL A 127 -4.89 22.84 15.18
N GLU A 128 -4.04 23.50 15.96
CA GLU A 128 -4.10 23.45 17.43
C GLU A 128 -5.37 24.15 17.94
N GLY A 129 -6.04 23.51 18.89
CA GLY A 129 -7.26 24.01 19.50
C GLY A 129 -7.00 25.19 20.42
N VAL A 130 -7.92 26.14 20.39
CA VAL A 130 -7.90 27.30 21.30
C VAL A 130 -8.86 27.06 22.47
N PRO A 131 -8.55 27.58 23.67
CA PRO A 131 -9.49 27.52 24.79
C PRO A 131 -10.81 28.17 24.39
N GLN A 132 -11.92 27.49 24.66
CA GLN A 132 -13.22 28.12 24.47
C GLN A 132 -13.35 29.27 25.48
N THR A 133 -13.22 30.50 25.01
CA THR A 133 -13.61 31.66 25.83
C THR A 133 -15.10 31.51 26.13
N PRO A 134 -15.52 31.53 27.42
CA PRO A 134 -16.93 31.42 27.75
C PRO A 134 -17.65 32.63 27.14
N VAL A 135 -18.41 32.39 26.07
CA VAL A 135 -19.27 33.39 25.44
C VAL A 135 -20.34 33.76 26.45
N SER A 136 -20.21 34.98 26.99
CA SER A 136 -21.19 35.59 27.87
C SER A 136 -22.40 36.01 27.03
N ASN A 137 -23.48 35.24 27.09
CA ASN A 137 -24.75 35.62 26.45
C ASN A 137 -25.63 36.49 27.35
N MET A 138 -25.16 36.84 28.56
CA MET A 138 -25.93 37.64 29.51
C MET A 138 -25.43 39.08 29.52
N VAL A 139 -26.39 40.01 29.41
CA VAL A 139 -26.18 41.45 29.50
C VAL A 139 -26.97 41.95 30.69
N CYS A 140 -26.40 42.88 31.45
CA CYS A 140 -27.16 43.52 32.51
C CYS A 140 -28.24 44.42 31.88
N PRO A 141 -29.53 44.26 32.21
CA PRO A 141 -30.58 45.14 31.71
C PRO A 141 -30.44 46.58 32.22
N VAL A 142 -29.70 46.80 33.31
CA VAL A 142 -29.54 48.10 33.95
C VAL A 142 -28.29 48.85 33.45
N CYS A 143 -27.13 48.17 33.39
CA CYS A 143 -25.87 48.82 33.00
C CYS A 143 -25.35 48.45 31.60
N GLY A 144 -25.98 47.49 30.92
CA GLY A 144 -25.62 47.09 29.56
C GLY A 144 -24.31 46.30 29.44
N GLN A 145 -23.66 45.96 30.54
CA GLN A 145 -22.39 45.23 30.54
C GLN A 145 -22.62 43.73 30.35
N GLU A 146 -21.79 43.09 29.52
CA GLU A 146 -21.77 41.64 29.32
C GLU A 146 -20.99 40.95 30.45
N PHE A 147 -21.53 39.86 31.00
CA PHE A 147 -20.87 39.10 32.07
C PHE A 147 -21.23 37.61 32.08
N VAL A 148 -20.35 36.80 32.67
CA VAL A 148 -20.55 35.36 32.85
C VAL A 148 -21.13 35.12 34.25
N GLY A 149 -22.40 34.68 34.33
CA GLY A 149 -23.09 34.37 35.60
C GLY A 149 -24.55 34.84 35.59
N LYS A 150 -25.35 34.45 36.59
CA LYS A 150 -26.77 34.86 36.66
C LYS A 150 -26.99 36.31 37.08
N PHE A 151 -26.10 36.88 37.88
CA PHE A 151 -26.26 38.23 38.45
C PHE A 151 -25.11 39.14 38.05
N CYS A 152 -25.44 40.38 37.73
CA CYS A 152 -24.46 41.40 37.38
C CYS A 152 -23.56 41.69 38.59
N PRO A 153 -22.23 41.63 38.45
CA PRO A 153 -21.31 41.85 39.56
C PRO A 153 -21.30 43.30 40.08
N LYS A 154 -21.94 44.23 39.35
CA LYS A 154 -21.95 45.66 39.68
C LYS A 154 -23.22 46.11 40.41
N ASP A 155 -24.37 45.64 39.97
CA ASP A 155 -25.67 46.07 40.49
C ASP A 155 -26.54 44.89 41.01
N GLY A 156 -26.07 43.64 40.89
CA GLY A 156 -26.77 42.46 41.38
C GLY A 156 -28.01 42.07 40.56
N SER A 157 -28.30 42.76 39.45
CA SER A 157 -29.46 42.47 38.59
C SER A 157 -29.31 41.11 37.92
N GLU A 158 -30.40 40.37 37.76
CA GLU A 158 -30.37 39.14 36.96
C GLU A 158 -30.11 39.49 35.48
N GLY A 159 -29.14 38.81 34.88
CA GLY A 159 -28.74 39.02 33.50
C GLY A 159 -29.83 38.59 32.53
N VAL A 160 -30.08 39.40 31.50
CA VAL A 160 -30.98 39.04 30.40
C VAL A 160 -30.18 38.57 29.20
N LEU A 161 -30.73 37.63 28.44
CA LEU A 161 -30.08 37.15 27.22
C LEU A 161 -29.96 38.30 26.21
N LYS A 162 -28.78 38.49 25.63
CA LYS A 162 -28.55 39.44 24.54
C LYS A 162 -29.46 39.06 23.37
N GLN A 163 -30.57 39.77 23.19
CA GLN A 163 -31.37 39.66 21.99
C GLN A 163 -30.55 40.28 20.86
N GLY A 164 -30.22 39.45 19.86
CA GLY A 164 -29.45 39.86 18.68
C GLY A 164 -30.18 40.89 17.83
#